data_AF-A0AAV7XX08-F1
#
_entry.id   AF-A0AAV7XX08-F1
#
_cell.length_a   1.000
_cell.length_b   1.000
_cell.length_c   1.000
_cell.angle_alpha   90.00
_cell.angle_beta   90.00
_cell.angle_gamma   90.00
#
_symmetry.space_group_name_H-M   'P 1'
#
loop_
_entity.id
_entity.type
_entity.pdbx_description
1 polymer ?
#
loop_
_entity_poly.entity_id
_entity_poly.type
_entity_poly.pdbx_seq_one_letter_code
_entity_poly.pdbx_strand_id
1 'polypeptide(L)'
;MAVVPSRPLPPGIPPDWAGARRLFMEATAGLACRDLLHVDNPSCAGAWRDMMFDCLLGATKFFVPFYAVHLLWNGRKALAGDKAFYRQMAYYYARSIVFGVCVGLTFSVTSCGVVRLTNGFSFWTSVFVPGALSGLAILIEHVYRRRIVMNTFFNMTLHYLYIRAQVAGLVRRTATGETAFFMAANALLMYLLHKASTRKEKKATIFWFYIPESERRESRELRKKRCPAPHKGACWNSALQASARYSALAASLQALRILMSQGGKIASSPMTFIRELISKRTFAGITSIGGYVLLYKIVRCALASWYGYDRCENSAVAGLISGTAYWLQPNTTILISAVTAIIRLLYDYLPKPLSALGQWPMPEILFALCNGILFHARCMDMAHCPMFMIRMMDTATHNRSKLIYATYLKLIDKVQANT
;
A
#
# COMPACT_ATOMS: atom_id res chain seq x y z
N MET A 1 11.33 22.00 11.93
CA MET A 1 10.76 22.42 10.64
C MET A 1 11.14 21.41 9.58
N ALA A 2 10.16 20.63 9.11
CA ALA A 2 10.18 19.98 7.81
C ALA A 2 8.73 19.61 7.52
N VAL A 3 7.94 20.61 7.09
CA VAL A 3 6.80 20.34 6.21
C VAL A 3 7.43 19.54 5.08
N VAL A 4 7.08 18.26 4.94
CA VAL A 4 7.52 17.52 3.75
C VAL A 4 7.09 18.36 2.57
N PRO A 5 7.96 18.62 1.59
CA PRO A 5 7.51 19.25 0.37
C PRO A 5 6.48 18.29 -0.20
N SER A 6 5.19 18.61 -0.02
CA SER A 6 4.18 18.30 -1.01
C SER A 6 4.84 18.57 -2.34
N ARG A 7 4.85 17.59 -3.25
CA ARG A 7 5.37 17.85 -4.59
C ARG A 7 4.78 19.18 -5.05
N PRO A 8 5.56 20.08 -5.63
CA PRO A 8 5.01 21.32 -6.12
C PRO A 8 3.79 20.94 -6.96
N LEU A 9 2.64 21.54 -6.63
CA LEU A 9 1.46 21.41 -7.46
C LEU A 9 1.87 21.78 -8.89
N PRO A 10 1.29 21.13 -9.91
CA PRO A 10 1.43 21.63 -11.27
C PRO A 10 1.18 23.14 -11.23
N PRO A 11 2.04 23.94 -11.87
CA PRO A 11 1.84 25.38 -11.92
C PRO A 11 0.40 25.65 -12.38
N GLY A 12 -0.32 26.52 -11.67
CA GLY A 12 -1.71 26.85 -11.98
C GLY A 12 -2.78 26.20 -11.11
N ILE A 13 -2.57 25.04 -10.48
CA ILE A 13 -3.63 24.44 -9.63
C ILE A 13 -3.58 25.02 -8.20
N PRO A 14 -4.67 25.63 -7.69
CA PRO A 14 -4.72 26.13 -6.32
C PRO A 14 -4.51 25.01 -5.28
N PRO A 15 -3.84 25.29 -4.15
CA PRO A 15 -3.61 24.30 -3.10
C PRO A 15 -4.87 23.96 -2.30
N ASP A 16 -5.85 24.86 -2.29
CA ASP A 16 -7.11 24.71 -1.58
C ASP A 16 -8.21 24.06 -2.44
N TRP A 17 -9.13 23.34 -1.78
CA TRP A 17 -10.21 22.63 -2.45
C TRP A 17 -11.21 23.56 -3.16
N ALA A 18 -11.41 24.78 -2.65
CA ALA A 18 -12.39 25.71 -3.21
C ALA A 18 -11.88 26.28 -4.54
N GLY A 19 -10.62 26.72 -4.58
CA GLY A 19 -9.94 27.16 -5.79
C GLY A 19 -9.82 26.05 -6.82
N ALA A 20 -9.38 24.85 -6.43
CA ALA A 20 -9.29 23.70 -7.33
C ALA A 20 -10.67 23.31 -7.91
N ARG A 21 -11.72 23.35 -7.09
CA ARG A 21 -13.10 23.12 -7.53
C ARG A 21 -13.55 24.17 -8.53
N ARG A 22 -13.35 25.45 -8.24
CA ARG A 22 -13.75 26.55 -9.12
C ARG A 22 -13.08 26.42 -10.48
N LEU A 23 -11.76 26.25 -10.49
CA LEU A 23 -10.97 26.11 -11.70
C LEU A 23 -11.38 24.89 -12.52
N PHE A 24 -11.65 23.75 -11.85
CA PHE A 24 -12.15 22.55 -12.52
C PHE A 24 -13.50 22.80 -13.20
N MET A 25 -14.44 23.44 -12.49
CA MET A 25 -15.77 23.70 -13.05
C MET A 25 -15.72 24.69 -14.21
N GLU A 26 -14.88 25.73 -14.13
CA GLU A 26 -14.66 26.67 -15.24
C GLU A 26 -14.01 25.97 -16.45
N ALA A 27 -12.98 25.15 -16.23
CA ALA A 27 -12.26 24.45 -17.30
C ALA A 27 -13.06 23.34 -17.97
N THR A 28 -14.10 22.81 -17.30
CA THR A 28 -14.92 21.72 -17.82
C THR A 28 -16.35 22.15 -18.16
N ALA A 29 -16.66 23.44 -18.05
CA ALA A 29 -17.97 23.99 -18.38
C ALA A 29 -18.35 23.68 -19.84
N GLY A 30 -19.52 23.07 -20.04
CA GLY A 30 -20.04 22.71 -21.36
C GLY A 30 -19.31 21.57 -22.07
N LEU A 31 -18.30 20.95 -21.45
CA LEU A 31 -17.57 19.83 -22.05
C LEU A 31 -18.32 18.51 -21.91
N ALA A 32 -18.27 17.70 -22.95
CA ALA A 32 -18.74 16.32 -22.94
C ALA A 32 -17.61 15.36 -22.59
N CYS A 33 -17.96 14.10 -22.29
CA CYS A 33 -16.96 13.05 -22.00
C CYS A 33 -15.89 12.89 -23.10
N ARG A 34 -16.23 13.18 -24.36
CA ARG A 34 -15.30 13.11 -25.50
C ARG A 34 -14.16 14.13 -25.42
N ASP A 35 -14.38 15.27 -24.78
CA ASP A 35 -13.45 16.40 -24.81
C ASP A 35 -12.34 16.25 -23.75
N LEU A 36 -12.57 15.41 -22.73
CA LEU A 36 -11.65 15.20 -21.61
C LEU A 36 -11.24 13.73 -21.40
N LEU A 37 -12.19 12.80 -21.48
CA LEU A 37 -11.95 11.38 -21.13
C LEU A 37 -11.52 10.54 -22.33
N HIS A 38 -11.86 10.96 -23.55
CA HIS A 38 -11.44 10.28 -24.77
C HIS A 38 -10.20 10.97 -25.32
N VAL A 39 -9.10 10.24 -25.50
CA VAL A 39 -7.85 10.80 -26.03
C VAL A 39 -7.90 10.87 -27.56
N ASP A 40 -8.13 9.72 -28.20
CA ASP A 40 -7.99 9.58 -29.67
C ASP A 40 -9.30 9.15 -30.35
N ASN A 41 -10.40 9.03 -29.61
CA ASN A 41 -11.65 8.43 -30.12
C ASN A 41 -12.88 9.30 -29.89
N PRO A 42 -13.67 9.64 -30.93
CA PRO A 42 -14.84 10.50 -30.78
C PRO A 42 -16.02 9.78 -30.10
N SER A 43 -16.08 8.44 -30.20
CA SER A 43 -17.16 7.63 -29.62
C SER A 43 -16.77 7.01 -28.28
N CYS A 44 -17.75 6.84 -27.38
CA CYS A 44 -17.51 6.14 -26.11
C CYS A 44 -17.12 4.68 -26.32
N ALA A 45 -17.79 3.97 -27.23
CA ALA A 45 -17.45 2.58 -27.53
C ALA A 45 -16.02 2.43 -28.07
N GLY A 46 -15.54 3.39 -28.87
CA GLY A 46 -14.13 3.49 -29.27
C GLY A 46 -13.21 3.67 -28.06
N ALA A 47 -13.48 4.69 -27.24
CA ALA A 47 -12.66 4.98 -26.06
C ALA A 47 -12.64 3.84 -25.02
N TRP A 48 -13.74 3.08 -24.88
CA TRP A 48 -13.81 1.91 -24.02
C TRP A 48 -12.96 0.75 -24.54
N ARG A 49 -12.99 0.51 -25.86
CA ARG A 49 -12.15 -0.52 -26.51
C ARG A 49 -10.68 -0.18 -26.34
N ASP A 50 -10.28 1.06 -26.58
CA ASP A 50 -8.89 1.43 -26.38
C ASP A 50 -8.47 1.29 -24.92
N MET A 51 -9.30 1.77 -23.98
CA MET A 51 -9.02 1.64 -22.55
C MET A 51 -8.85 0.18 -22.15
N MET A 52 -9.66 -0.73 -22.71
CA MET A 52 -9.54 -2.17 -22.47
C MET A 52 -8.18 -2.70 -22.94
N PHE A 53 -7.75 -2.37 -24.16
CA PHE A 53 -6.46 -2.82 -24.69
C PHE A 53 -5.26 -2.21 -23.96
N ASP A 54 -5.32 -0.91 -23.65
CA ASP A 54 -4.30 -0.23 -22.85
C ASP A 54 -4.20 -0.82 -21.45
N CYS A 55 -5.35 -1.15 -20.82
CA CYS A 55 -5.36 -1.82 -19.53
C CYS A 55 -4.86 -3.27 -19.61
N LEU A 56 -5.11 -3.98 -20.71
CA LEU A 56 -4.60 -5.34 -20.91
C LEU A 56 -3.07 -5.35 -20.97
N LEU A 57 -2.50 -4.47 -21.81
CA LEU A 57 -1.05 -4.31 -21.95
C LEU A 57 -0.42 -3.77 -20.65
N GLY A 58 -1.04 -2.76 -20.06
CA GLY A 58 -0.57 -2.12 -18.84
C GLY A 58 -0.61 -3.03 -17.62
N ALA A 59 -1.73 -3.72 -17.37
CA ALA A 59 -1.87 -4.66 -16.26
C ALA A 59 -0.87 -5.82 -16.36
N THR A 60 -0.63 -6.34 -17.58
CA THR A 60 0.41 -7.34 -17.83
C THR A 60 1.77 -6.82 -17.34
N LYS A 61 2.19 -5.63 -17.78
CA LYS A 61 3.47 -5.02 -17.34
C LYS A 61 3.51 -4.76 -15.84
N PHE A 62 2.40 -4.31 -15.25
CA PHE A 62 2.32 -3.98 -13.83
C PHE A 62 2.47 -5.21 -12.92
N PHE A 63 1.88 -6.34 -13.28
CA PHE A 63 1.90 -7.54 -12.43
C PHE A 63 3.17 -8.38 -12.56
N VAL A 64 3.90 -8.32 -13.67
CA VAL A 64 5.14 -9.10 -13.89
C VAL A 64 6.13 -9.02 -12.71
N PRO A 65 6.50 -7.84 -12.18
CA PRO A 65 7.48 -7.76 -11.09
C PRO A 65 7.04 -8.47 -9.81
N PHE A 66 5.74 -8.44 -9.48
CA PHE A 66 5.20 -9.11 -8.30
C PHE A 66 5.28 -10.64 -8.44
N TYR A 67 5.05 -11.16 -9.64
CA TYR A 67 5.17 -12.59 -9.93
C TYR A 67 6.62 -13.05 -10.02
N ALA A 68 7.52 -12.20 -10.53
CA ALA A 68 8.96 -12.47 -10.48
C ALA A 68 9.45 -12.62 -9.03
N VAL A 69 9.01 -11.74 -8.12
CA VAL A 69 9.33 -11.86 -6.69
C VAL A 69 8.72 -13.14 -6.10
N HIS A 70 7.50 -13.50 -6.49
CA HIS A 70 6.87 -14.75 -6.04
C HIS A 70 7.64 -15.99 -6.51
N LEU A 71 8.20 -15.96 -7.73
CA LEU A 71 9.04 -17.02 -8.28
C LEU A 71 10.35 -17.15 -7.51
N LEU A 72 11.03 -16.02 -7.23
CA LEU A 72 12.26 -15.98 -6.44
C LEU A 72 12.03 -16.50 -5.01
N TRP A 73 10.92 -16.10 -4.38
CA TRP A 73 10.56 -16.55 -3.04
C TRP A 73 10.33 -18.07 -2.98
N ASN A 74 9.79 -18.65 -4.05
CA ASN A 74 9.55 -20.08 -4.19
C ASN A 74 10.62 -20.77 -5.05
N GLY A 75 11.85 -20.25 -5.06
CA GLY A 75 12.92 -20.68 -5.95
C GLY A 75 13.17 -22.19 -5.97
N ARG A 76 13.02 -22.89 -4.83
CA ARG A 76 13.13 -24.37 -4.78
C ARG A 76 12.10 -25.07 -5.66
N LYS A 77 10.83 -24.64 -5.59
CA LYS A 77 9.74 -25.19 -6.42
C LYS A 77 9.87 -24.77 -7.88
N ALA A 78 10.31 -23.53 -8.10
CA ALA A 78 10.57 -23.00 -9.43
C ALA A 78 11.67 -23.79 -10.17
N LEU A 79 12.80 -24.02 -9.50
CA LEU A 79 13.93 -24.81 -10.00
C LEU A 79 13.60 -26.29 -10.17
N ALA A 80 12.74 -26.85 -9.32
CA ALA A 80 12.27 -28.22 -9.43
C ALA A 80 11.29 -28.45 -10.61
N GLY A 81 10.90 -27.40 -11.34
CA GLY A 81 10.05 -27.55 -12.53
C GLY A 81 8.61 -28.02 -12.22
N ASP A 82 8.09 -27.73 -11.03
CA ASP A 82 6.77 -28.20 -10.59
C ASP A 82 5.64 -27.63 -11.47
N LYS A 83 5.07 -28.46 -12.35
CA LYS A 83 4.00 -28.09 -13.29
C LYS A 83 2.76 -27.54 -12.58
N ALA A 84 2.42 -28.07 -11.40
CA ALA A 84 1.25 -27.61 -10.66
C ALA A 84 1.47 -26.18 -10.13
N PHE A 85 2.67 -25.90 -9.63
CA PHE A 85 3.09 -24.56 -9.21
C PHE A 85 2.99 -23.55 -10.35
N TYR A 86 3.53 -23.86 -11.54
CA TYR A 86 3.45 -22.96 -12.69
C TYR A 86 2.02 -22.77 -13.21
N ARG A 87 1.20 -23.83 -13.28
CA ARG A 87 -0.22 -23.72 -13.68
C ARG A 87 -1.00 -22.80 -12.73
N GLN A 88 -0.81 -22.96 -11.43
CA GLN A 88 -1.49 -22.14 -10.43
C GLN A 88 -1.01 -20.68 -10.46
N MET A 89 0.28 -20.46 -10.67
CA MET A 89 0.85 -19.13 -10.83
C MET A 89 0.29 -18.43 -12.08
N ALA A 90 0.23 -19.12 -13.22
CA ALA A 90 -0.35 -18.59 -14.46
C ALA A 90 -1.83 -18.25 -14.31
N TYR A 91 -2.62 -19.12 -13.66
CA TYR A 91 -4.03 -18.85 -13.35
C TYR A 91 -4.21 -17.59 -12.50
N TYR A 92 -3.42 -17.43 -11.42
CA TYR A 92 -3.49 -16.22 -10.61
C TYR A 92 -3.06 -14.97 -11.37
N TYR A 93 -2.04 -15.09 -12.24
CA TYR A 93 -1.56 -13.99 -13.04
C TYR A 93 -2.62 -13.50 -14.03
N ALA A 94 -3.23 -14.43 -14.78
CA ALA A 94 -4.34 -14.13 -15.68
C ALA A 94 -5.52 -13.48 -14.95
N ARG A 95 -5.90 -14.01 -13.78
CA ARG A 95 -6.98 -13.46 -12.95
C ARG A 95 -6.72 -12.01 -12.51
N SER A 96 -5.47 -11.65 -12.22
CA SER A 96 -5.12 -10.27 -11.86
C SER A 96 -5.07 -9.33 -13.06
N ILE A 97 -4.68 -9.82 -14.24
CA ILE A 97 -4.80 -9.05 -15.48
C ILE A 97 -6.28 -8.71 -15.73
N VAL A 98 -7.18 -9.71 -15.63
CA VAL A 98 -8.63 -9.50 -15.76
C VAL A 98 -9.13 -8.48 -14.74
N PHE A 99 -8.70 -8.59 -13.47
CA PHE A 99 -9.00 -7.58 -12.45
C PHE A 99 -8.59 -6.16 -12.89
N GLY A 100 -7.35 -5.97 -13.36
CA GLY A 100 -6.86 -4.67 -13.82
C GLY A 100 -7.64 -4.10 -15.01
N VAL A 101 -7.96 -4.96 -15.99
CA VAL A 101 -8.80 -4.60 -17.14
C VAL A 101 -10.20 -4.19 -16.70
N CYS A 102 -10.83 -4.94 -15.80
CA CYS A 102 -12.16 -4.62 -15.29
C CYS A 102 -12.17 -3.30 -14.53
N VAL A 103 -11.17 -2.99 -13.70
CA VAL A 103 -11.08 -1.68 -13.01
C VAL A 103 -11.04 -0.55 -14.04
N GLY A 104 -10.15 -0.61 -15.03
CA GLY A 104 -10.01 0.44 -16.03
C GLY A 104 -11.23 0.60 -16.93
N LEU A 105 -11.81 -0.51 -17.38
CA LEU A 105 -13.00 -0.51 -18.24
C LEU A 105 -14.23 -0.01 -17.48
N THR A 106 -14.49 -0.51 -16.27
CA THR A 106 -15.61 -0.04 -15.45
C THR A 106 -15.47 1.44 -15.14
N PHE A 107 -14.27 1.92 -14.81
CA PHE A 107 -14.03 3.36 -14.61
C PHE A 107 -14.37 4.17 -15.86
N SER A 108 -13.92 3.74 -17.05
CA SER A 108 -14.17 4.45 -18.30
C SER A 108 -15.65 4.49 -18.69
N VAL A 109 -16.35 3.35 -18.61
CA VAL A 109 -17.78 3.24 -18.91
C VAL A 109 -18.61 4.11 -17.95
N THR A 110 -18.36 3.96 -16.64
CA THR A 110 -19.11 4.70 -15.62
C THR A 110 -18.81 6.20 -15.63
N SER A 111 -17.59 6.62 -15.95
CA SER A 111 -17.25 8.05 -16.09
C SER A 111 -18.02 8.69 -17.25
N CYS A 112 -18.10 8.02 -18.40
CA CYS A 112 -18.92 8.50 -19.52
C CYS A 112 -20.41 8.53 -19.16
N GLY A 113 -20.89 7.52 -18.43
CA GLY A 113 -22.27 7.46 -17.96
C GLY A 113 -22.62 8.59 -17.00
N VAL A 114 -21.79 8.84 -15.98
CA VAL A 114 -21.99 9.93 -15.00
C VAL A 114 -22.04 11.27 -15.71
N VAL A 115 -21.06 11.59 -16.58
CA VAL A 115 -21.02 12.88 -17.29
C VAL A 115 -22.25 13.09 -18.17
N ARG A 116 -22.76 12.04 -18.82
CA ARG A 116 -24.01 12.13 -19.59
C ARG A 116 -25.24 12.33 -18.71
N LEU A 117 -25.34 11.60 -17.60
CA LEU A 117 -26.46 11.70 -16.67
C LEU A 117 -26.52 13.06 -15.97
N THR A 118 -25.37 13.66 -15.68
CA THR A 118 -25.27 14.99 -15.06
C THR A 118 -25.19 16.14 -16.07
N ASN A 119 -25.24 15.84 -17.37
CA ASN A 119 -25.09 16.80 -18.47
C ASN A 119 -23.83 17.70 -18.34
N GLY A 120 -22.71 17.11 -17.93
CA GLY A 120 -21.46 17.83 -17.70
C GLY A 120 -20.61 17.22 -16.60
N PHE A 121 -19.45 17.83 -16.35
CA PHE A 121 -18.55 17.41 -15.29
C PHE A 121 -18.90 18.05 -13.96
N SER A 122 -18.77 17.28 -12.88
CA SER A 122 -18.90 17.71 -11.51
C SER A 122 -17.66 17.30 -10.73
N PHE A 123 -17.10 18.26 -10.00
CA PHE A 123 -15.86 18.11 -9.27
C PHE A 123 -15.81 16.88 -8.35
N TRP A 124 -16.90 16.58 -7.64
CA TRP A 124 -16.93 15.45 -6.71
C TRP A 124 -17.30 14.16 -7.42
N THR A 125 -18.37 14.15 -8.22
CA THR A 125 -18.96 12.90 -8.69
C THR A 125 -18.30 12.34 -9.94
N SER A 126 -17.76 13.17 -10.84
CA SER A 126 -17.26 12.72 -12.15
C SER A 126 -16.06 11.77 -12.09
N VAL A 127 -15.34 11.74 -10.97
CA VAL A 127 -14.21 10.80 -10.78
C VAL A 127 -14.44 9.90 -9.57
N PHE A 128 -14.99 10.42 -8.47
CA PHE A 128 -15.21 9.63 -7.26
C PHE A 128 -16.16 8.46 -7.50
N VAL A 129 -17.33 8.69 -8.12
CA VAL A 129 -18.34 7.64 -8.33
C VAL A 129 -17.82 6.56 -9.28
N PRO A 130 -17.27 6.89 -10.47
CA PRO A 130 -16.63 5.89 -11.34
C PRO A 130 -15.48 5.14 -10.67
N GLY A 131 -14.64 5.86 -9.90
CA GLY A 131 -13.58 5.27 -9.10
C GLY A 131 -14.13 4.29 -8.06
N ALA A 132 -15.20 4.65 -7.36
CA ALA A 132 -15.79 3.76 -6.37
C ALA A 132 -16.40 2.50 -7.01
N LEU A 133 -17.18 2.66 -8.08
CA LEU A 133 -17.80 1.54 -8.80
C LEU A 133 -16.76 0.60 -9.41
N SER A 134 -15.69 1.13 -10.01
CA SER A 134 -14.58 0.30 -10.52
C SER A 134 -13.86 -0.48 -9.42
N GLY A 135 -13.88 0.01 -8.17
CA GLY A 135 -13.35 -0.71 -7.02
C GLY A 135 -14.07 -2.03 -6.73
N LEU A 136 -15.33 -2.19 -7.15
CA LEU A 136 -16.07 -3.45 -7.01
C LEU A 136 -15.47 -4.59 -7.85
N ALA A 137 -14.64 -4.29 -8.86
CA ALA A 137 -13.90 -5.31 -9.60
C ALA A 137 -12.96 -6.14 -8.71
N ILE A 138 -12.67 -5.68 -7.48
CA ILE A 138 -11.88 -6.44 -6.50
C ILE A 138 -12.46 -7.82 -6.17
N LEU A 139 -13.76 -8.05 -6.41
CA LEU A 139 -14.40 -9.35 -6.27
C LEU A 139 -13.82 -10.41 -7.23
N ILE A 140 -13.25 -9.96 -8.36
CA ILE A 140 -12.58 -10.82 -9.33
C ILE A 140 -11.26 -11.34 -8.77
N GLU A 141 -10.55 -10.59 -7.93
CA GLU A 141 -9.23 -10.98 -7.41
C GLU A 141 -9.31 -12.18 -6.45
N HIS A 142 -8.27 -13.01 -6.42
CA HIS A 142 -8.23 -14.18 -5.53
C HIS A 142 -8.24 -13.75 -4.06
N VAL A 143 -8.97 -14.47 -3.20
CA VAL A 143 -9.23 -14.13 -1.78
C VAL A 143 -7.95 -13.78 -0.99
N TYR A 144 -6.85 -14.49 -1.25
CA TYR A 144 -5.56 -14.23 -0.61
C TYR A 144 -4.97 -12.86 -1.01
N ARG A 145 -4.98 -12.53 -2.30
CA ARG A 145 -4.43 -11.28 -2.84
C ARG A 145 -5.35 -10.09 -2.59
N ARG A 146 -6.66 -10.32 -2.69
CA ARG A 146 -7.73 -9.37 -2.41
C ARG A 146 -7.51 -8.64 -1.08
N ARG A 147 -7.22 -9.37 -0.01
CA ARG A 147 -6.94 -8.76 1.32
C ARG A 147 -5.70 -7.86 1.32
N ILE A 148 -4.65 -8.23 0.58
CA ILE A 148 -3.42 -7.43 0.47
C ILE A 148 -3.71 -6.13 -0.29
N VAL A 149 -4.41 -6.23 -1.42
CA VAL A 149 -4.79 -5.07 -2.24
C VAL A 149 -5.69 -4.11 -1.44
N MET A 150 -6.71 -4.64 -0.76
CA MET A 150 -7.62 -3.84 0.07
C MET A 150 -6.88 -3.08 1.17
N ASN A 151 -6.04 -3.76 1.94
CA ASN A 151 -5.23 -3.12 2.98
C ASN A 151 -4.29 -2.06 2.41
N THR A 152 -3.73 -2.30 1.22
CA THR A 152 -2.82 -1.36 0.55
C THR A 152 -3.55 -0.07 0.20
N PHE A 153 -4.72 -0.15 -0.43
CA PHE A 153 -5.51 1.03 -0.81
C PHE A 153 -6.04 1.78 0.40
N PHE A 154 -6.46 1.07 1.45
CA PHE A 154 -6.85 1.68 2.71
C PHE A 154 -5.69 2.47 3.34
N ASN A 155 -4.51 1.87 3.45
CA ASN A 155 -3.32 2.56 3.98
C ASN A 155 -2.92 3.77 3.12
N MET A 156 -3.02 3.67 1.80
CA MET A 156 -2.74 4.79 0.90
C MET A 156 -3.75 5.93 1.07
N THR A 157 -5.02 5.59 1.28
CA THR A 157 -6.09 6.57 1.54
C THR A 157 -5.85 7.29 2.86
N LEU A 158 -5.55 6.56 3.94
CA LEU A 158 -5.17 7.17 5.22
C LEU A 158 -3.94 8.06 5.10
N HIS A 159 -2.94 7.65 4.32
CA HIS A 159 -1.75 8.46 4.07
C HIS A 159 -2.08 9.74 3.30
N TYR A 160 -2.95 9.66 2.30
CA TYR A 160 -3.46 10.83 1.59
C TYR A 160 -4.18 11.79 2.53
N LEU A 161 -5.13 11.28 3.33
CA LEU A 161 -5.88 12.08 4.29
C LEU A 161 -4.98 12.71 5.36
N TYR A 162 -3.96 11.98 5.84
CA TYR A 162 -2.97 12.51 6.76
C TYR A 162 -2.17 13.66 6.17
N ILE A 163 -1.69 13.54 4.92
CA ILE A 163 -1.02 14.65 4.22
C ILE A 163 -1.96 15.84 4.07
N ARG A 164 -3.24 15.62 3.74
CA ARG A 164 -4.21 16.71 3.63
C ARG A 164 -4.51 17.39 4.96
N ALA A 165 -4.56 16.63 6.05
CA ALA A 165 -4.67 17.20 7.39
C ALA A 165 -3.44 18.07 7.75
N GLN A 166 -2.24 17.71 7.26
CA GLN A 166 -1.04 18.53 7.43
C GLN A 166 -1.12 19.84 6.63
N VAL A 167 -1.54 19.77 5.37
CA VAL A 167 -1.71 20.96 4.51
C VAL A 167 -2.78 21.90 5.07
N ALA A 168 -3.85 21.36 5.65
CA ALA A 168 -4.88 22.12 6.34
C ALA A 168 -4.42 22.70 7.70
N GLY A 169 -3.18 22.44 8.14
CA GLY A 169 -2.66 22.91 9.41
C GLY A 169 -3.17 22.16 10.65
N LEU A 170 -3.99 21.11 10.47
CA LEU A 170 -4.57 20.32 11.57
C LEU A 170 -3.53 19.43 12.27
N VAL A 171 -2.50 19.01 11.55
CA VAL A 171 -1.46 18.10 12.07
C VAL A 171 -0.08 18.66 11.76
N ARG A 172 0.76 18.77 12.79
CA ARG A 172 2.18 19.15 12.63
C ARG A 172 3.06 17.91 12.63
N ARG A 173 3.96 17.82 11.64
CA ARG A 173 4.93 16.72 11.53
C ARG A 173 6.22 17.06 12.27
N THR A 174 6.60 16.23 13.23
CA THR A 174 7.95 16.22 13.80
C THR A 174 8.50 14.80 13.74
N ALA A 175 9.78 14.64 13.36
CA ALA A 175 10.39 13.32 13.29
C ALA A 175 10.41 12.63 14.67
N THR A 176 10.65 13.40 15.72
CA THR A 176 10.60 12.93 17.11
C THR A 176 9.18 12.51 17.51
N GLY A 177 8.15 13.29 17.16
CA GLY A 177 6.76 12.96 17.43
C GLY A 177 6.29 11.72 16.68
N GLU A 178 6.64 11.57 15.40
CA GLU A 178 6.32 10.37 14.62
C GLU A 178 7.03 9.13 15.19
N THR A 179 8.29 9.24 15.62
CA THR A 179 8.99 8.13 16.27
C THR A 179 8.37 7.77 17.61
N ALA A 180 8.08 8.74 18.47
CA ALA A 180 7.47 8.49 19.78
C ALA A 180 6.09 7.83 19.63
N PHE A 181 5.28 8.33 18.69
CA PHE A 181 3.98 7.74 18.38
C PHE A 181 4.12 6.34 17.78
N PHE A 182 5.11 6.12 16.89
CA PHE A 182 5.41 4.79 16.38
C PHE A 182 5.83 3.83 17.49
N MET A 183 6.68 4.25 18.44
CA MET A 183 7.09 3.42 19.57
C MET A 183 5.88 2.99 20.40
N ALA A 184 4.99 3.93 20.75
CA ALA A 184 3.77 3.63 21.51
C ALA A 184 2.82 2.71 20.74
N ALA A 185 2.55 3.01 19.47
CA ALA A 185 1.73 2.19 18.59
C ALA A 185 2.34 0.79 18.43
N ASN A 186 3.66 0.69 18.28
CA ASN A 186 4.33 -0.59 18.10
C ASN A 186 4.33 -1.43 19.39
N ALA A 187 4.43 -0.81 20.57
CA ALA A 187 4.26 -1.50 21.85
C ALA A 187 2.88 -2.17 21.94
N LEU A 188 1.82 -1.41 21.63
CA LEU A 188 0.45 -1.93 21.60
C LEU A 188 0.28 -3.02 20.53
N LEU A 189 0.81 -2.80 19.32
CA LEU A 189 0.73 -3.76 18.22
C LEU A 189 1.40 -5.08 18.58
N MET A 190 2.61 -5.04 19.14
CA MET A 190 3.35 -6.24 19.55
C MET A 190 2.64 -6.98 20.70
N TYR A 191 2.04 -6.24 21.65
CA TYR A 191 1.19 -6.82 22.69
C TYR A 191 -0.01 -7.57 22.08
N LEU A 192 -0.78 -6.90 21.21
CA LEU A 192 -1.97 -7.46 20.59
C LEU A 192 -1.64 -8.64 19.68
N LEU A 193 -0.53 -8.58 18.94
CA LEU A 193 -0.06 -9.68 18.10
C LEU A 193 0.38 -10.88 18.95
N HIS A 194 1.11 -10.66 20.04
CA HIS A 194 1.47 -11.75 20.96
C HIS A 194 0.18 -12.40 21.50
N LYS A 195 -0.74 -11.60 22.03
CA LYS A 195 -2.03 -12.05 22.58
C LYS A 195 -2.89 -12.79 21.53
N ALA A 196 -2.87 -12.34 20.28
CA ALA A 196 -3.56 -13.04 19.19
C ALA A 196 -2.88 -14.36 18.86
N SER A 197 -1.55 -14.40 18.93
CA SER A 197 -0.75 -15.58 18.61
C SER A 197 -0.91 -16.73 19.63
N THR A 198 -1.27 -16.41 20.87
CA THR A 198 -1.56 -17.40 21.93
C THR A 198 -2.98 -17.96 21.85
N ARG A 199 -3.92 -17.30 21.16
CA ARG A 199 -5.30 -17.79 21.00
C ARG A 199 -5.39 -19.02 20.09
N LYS A 200 -6.42 -19.84 20.35
CA LYS A 200 -6.66 -21.11 19.67
C LYS A 200 -7.13 -20.93 18.22
N GLU A 201 -7.74 -19.80 17.91
CA GLU A 201 -8.45 -19.49 16.66
C GLU A 201 -7.55 -19.03 15.51
N LYS A 202 -8.09 -19.08 14.28
CA LYS A 202 -7.36 -18.86 13.02
C LYS A 202 -6.61 -17.52 13.05
N LYS A 203 -5.32 -17.55 12.69
CA LYS A 203 -4.50 -16.35 12.52
C LYS A 203 -5.19 -15.40 11.54
N ALA A 204 -5.66 -14.27 12.03
CA ALA A 204 -5.99 -13.16 11.14
C ALA A 204 -4.73 -12.88 10.30
N THR A 205 -4.85 -12.92 8.98
CA THR A 205 -3.77 -12.53 8.06
C THR A 205 -3.58 -11.02 8.18
N ILE A 206 -2.83 -10.62 9.20
CA ILE A 206 -2.48 -9.24 9.49
C ILE A 206 -1.27 -8.91 8.63
N PHE A 207 -1.42 -7.86 7.83
CA PHE A 207 -0.34 -7.34 7.01
C PHE A 207 0.60 -6.50 7.89
N TRP A 208 1.42 -7.20 8.67
CA TRP A 208 2.52 -6.60 9.42
C TRP A 208 3.79 -7.38 9.13
N PHE A 209 4.91 -6.68 8.95
CA PHE A 209 6.13 -7.31 8.44
C PHE A 209 6.74 -8.29 9.46
N TYR A 210 6.60 -8.05 10.77
CA TYR A 210 7.18 -8.92 11.79
C TYR A 210 6.13 -9.47 12.76
N ILE A 211 5.82 -10.76 12.67
CA ILE A 211 4.89 -11.43 13.59
C ILE A 211 5.70 -12.15 14.67
N PRO A 212 5.46 -11.88 15.97
CA PRO A 212 6.17 -12.57 17.04
C PRO A 212 5.92 -14.08 17.01
N GLU A 213 6.96 -14.84 17.34
CA GLU A 213 6.88 -16.30 17.47
C GLU A 213 5.95 -16.67 18.63
N SER A 214 5.02 -17.62 18.38
CA SER A 214 4.04 -18.12 19.34
C SER A 214 4.45 -19.49 19.89
N GLU A 215 4.26 -19.72 21.18
CA GLU A 215 4.56 -20.99 21.88
C GLU A 215 3.95 -22.25 21.21
N ARG A 216 2.81 -22.10 20.53
CA ARG A 216 2.06 -23.19 19.89
C ARG A 216 2.83 -24.06 18.89
N ARG A 217 3.96 -23.59 18.35
CA ARG A 217 4.76 -24.35 17.38
C ARG A 217 5.75 -25.32 18.04
N GLU A 218 5.95 -25.25 19.35
CA GLU A 218 6.93 -26.05 20.09
C GLU A 218 6.36 -26.76 21.32
N SER A 219 5.05 -26.76 21.52
CA SER A 219 4.41 -27.27 22.73
C SER A 219 4.29 -28.81 22.80
N ARG A 220 5.29 -29.56 22.33
CA ARG A 220 5.35 -31.00 22.69
C ARG A 220 6.74 -31.58 22.91
N GLU A 221 7.81 -30.90 22.52
CA GLU A 221 9.16 -31.39 22.79
C GLU A 221 10.06 -30.31 23.38
N LEU A 222 10.77 -30.70 24.44
CA LEU A 222 11.90 -30.03 25.12
C LEU A 222 11.56 -29.14 26.31
N ARG A 223 11.26 -29.85 27.40
CA ARG A 223 11.23 -29.42 28.82
C ARG A 223 12.62 -29.03 29.40
N LYS A 224 13.56 -28.53 28.58
CA LYS A 224 14.92 -28.07 28.98
C LYS A 224 15.42 -26.94 28.06
N LYS A 225 14.75 -25.78 28.07
CA LYS A 225 15.25 -24.58 27.35
C LYS A 225 15.93 -23.62 28.32
N ARG A 226 17.07 -23.05 27.89
CA ARG A 226 17.83 -22.01 28.60
C ARG A 226 17.10 -20.65 28.62
N CYS A 227 16.08 -20.47 27.78
CA CYS A 227 15.27 -19.26 27.67
C CYS A 227 13.78 -19.66 27.58
N PRO A 228 12.88 -19.00 28.32
CA PRO A 228 11.43 -19.26 28.24
C PRO A 228 10.79 -18.84 26.92
N ALA A 229 11.42 -17.94 26.14
CA ALA A 229 10.87 -17.49 24.87
C ALA A 229 10.92 -18.59 23.78
N PRO A 230 9.94 -18.64 22.84
CA PRO A 230 9.80 -19.72 21.86
C PRO A 230 10.81 -19.58 20.70
N HIS A 231 12.06 -19.96 20.93
CA HIS A 231 13.08 -20.06 19.88
C HIS A 231 13.98 -21.30 20.03
N LYS A 232 14.67 -21.64 18.93
CA LYS A 232 15.66 -22.72 18.87
C LYS A 232 17.08 -22.16 19.03
N GLY A 233 17.92 -22.85 19.80
CA GLY A 233 19.31 -22.46 20.03
C GLY A 233 19.49 -21.23 20.92
N ALA A 234 20.70 -20.67 20.92
CA ALA A 234 21.04 -19.48 21.71
C ALA A 234 20.22 -18.25 21.28
N CYS A 235 19.83 -17.41 22.25
CA CYS A 235 19.01 -16.20 22.03
C CYS A 235 19.63 -15.29 20.97
N TRP A 236 20.95 -15.07 21.06
CA TRP A 236 21.70 -14.23 20.14
C TRP A 236 21.65 -14.75 18.69
N ASN A 237 21.87 -16.06 18.49
CA ASN A 237 21.87 -16.66 17.16
C ASN A 237 20.48 -16.61 16.52
N SER A 238 19.42 -16.84 17.30
CA SER A 238 18.04 -16.68 16.82
C SER A 238 17.71 -15.23 16.45
N ALA A 239 18.19 -14.26 17.23
CA ALA A 239 18.00 -12.85 16.98
C ALA A 239 18.72 -12.38 15.70
N LEU A 240 20.01 -12.74 15.55
CA LEU A 240 20.79 -12.45 14.35
C LEU A 240 20.22 -13.13 13.11
N GLN A 241 19.81 -14.40 13.20
CA GLN A 241 19.22 -15.12 12.06
C GLN A 241 17.91 -14.47 11.60
N ALA A 242 17.05 -14.05 12.53
CA ALA A 242 15.82 -13.35 12.19
C ALA A 242 16.13 -11.97 11.59
N SER A 243 17.04 -11.20 12.19
CA SER A 243 17.47 -9.91 11.68
C SER A 243 18.00 -10.02 10.25
N ALA A 244 18.89 -10.97 9.97
CA ALA A 244 19.42 -11.21 8.63
C ALA A 244 18.32 -11.53 7.60
N ARG A 245 17.35 -12.38 7.95
CA ARG A 245 16.21 -12.72 7.08
C ARG A 245 15.34 -11.50 6.76
N TYR A 246 15.04 -10.68 7.75
CA TYR A 246 14.22 -9.49 7.57
C TYR A 246 14.96 -8.35 6.87
N SER A 247 16.26 -8.21 7.09
CA SER A 247 17.13 -7.31 6.31
C SER A 247 17.18 -7.72 4.84
N ALA A 248 17.28 -9.03 4.54
CA ALA A 248 17.21 -9.54 3.17
C ALA A 248 15.85 -9.26 2.51
N LEU A 249 14.75 -9.41 3.24
CA LEU A 249 13.41 -9.03 2.77
C LEU A 249 13.31 -7.52 2.52
N ALA A 250 13.84 -6.68 3.40
CA ALA A 250 13.88 -5.24 3.21
C ALA A 250 14.69 -4.85 1.96
N ALA A 251 15.84 -5.49 1.76
CA ALA A 251 16.70 -5.26 0.60
C ALA A 251 15.99 -5.64 -0.71
N SER A 252 15.27 -6.76 -0.75
CA SER A 252 14.53 -7.19 -1.95
C SER A 252 13.37 -6.24 -2.28
N LEU A 253 12.64 -5.75 -1.27
CA LEU A 253 11.58 -4.75 -1.46
C LEU A 253 12.14 -3.40 -1.96
N GLN A 254 13.30 -2.98 -1.48
CA GLN A 254 13.96 -1.76 -1.96
C GLN A 254 14.47 -1.92 -3.40
N ALA A 255 15.07 -3.06 -3.74
CA ALA A 255 15.45 -3.39 -5.12
C ALA A 255 14.24 -3.37 -6.05
N LEU A 256 13.11 -3.97 -5.65
CA LEU A 256 11.87 -3.94 -6.42
C LEU A 256 11.37 -2.51 -6.63
N ARG A 257 11.38 -1.68 -5.58
CA ARG A 257 11.01 -0.26 -5.68
C ARG A 257 11.89 0.48 -6.68
N ILE A 258 13.21 0.28 -6.64
CA ILE A 258 14.16 0.91 -7.56
C ILE A 258 13.84 0.48 -8.98
N LEU A 259 13.66 -0.82 -9.23
CA LEU A 259 13.31 -1.38 -10.54
C LEU A 259 12.00 -0.82 -11.09
N MET A 260 10.95 -0.73 -10.27
CA MET A 260 9.67 -0.15 -10.68
C MET A 260 9.76 1.36 -10.94
N SER A 261 10.62 2.06 -10.19
CA SER A 261 10.71 3.53 -10.27
C SER A 261 11.64 4.05 -11.37
N GLN A 262 12.66 3.27 -11.71
CA GLN A 262 13.75 3.67 -12.61
C GLN A 262 14.04 2.60 -13.68
N GLY A 263 13.14 1.63 -13.90
CA GLY A 263 13.37 0.50 -14.81
C GLY A 263 13.84 0.90 -16.21
N GLY A 264 13.27 1.97 -16.77
CA GLY A 264 13.72 2.50 -18.07
C GLY A 264 15.17 3.02 -18.06
N LYS A 265 15.60 3.68 -16.99
CA LYS A 265 16.99 4.17 -16.85
C LYS A 265 17.98 3.05 -16.56
N ILE A 266 17.53 2.02 -15.83
CA ILE A 266 18.33 0.84 -15.50
C ILE A 266 18.59 0.00 -16.75
N ALA A 267 17.61 -0.11 -17.65
CA ALA A 267 17.78 -0.80 -18.93
C ALA A 267 18.92 -0.18 -19.77
N SER A 268 19.06 1.15 -19.74
CA SER A 268 20.14 1.86 -20.44
C SER A 268 21.45 1.94 -19.64
N SER A 269 21.40 1.87 -18.30
CA SER A 269 22.56 2.04 -17.42
C SER A 269 22.46 1.18 -16.15
N PRO A 270 23.02 -0.06 -16.16
CA PRO A 270 22.91 -0.96 -15.01
C PRO A 270 23.60 -0.43 -13.74
N MET A 271 24.60 0.44 -13.89
CA MET A 271 25.32 1.07 -12.77
C MET A 271 24.41 1.92 -11.88
N THR A 272 23.34 2.48 -12.44
CA THR A 272 22.35 3.29 -11.70
C THR A 272 21.63 2.44 -10.65
N PHE A 273 21.36 1.17 -10.94
CA PHE A 273 20.74 0.24 -9.99
C PHE A 273 21.65 -0.02 -8.79
N ILE A 274 22.93 -0.35 -9.04
CA ILE A 274 23.91 -0.63 -7.98
C ILE A 274 24.12 0.60 -7.11
N ARG A 275 24.27 1.78 -7.74
CA ARG A 275 24.42 3.06 -7.03
C ARG A 275 23.24 3.34 -6.10
N GLU A 276 22.00 3.12 -6.56
CA GLU A 276 20.82 3.37 -5.72
C GLU A 276 20.60 2.31 -4.64
N LEU A 277 21.03 1.08 -4.89
CA LEU A 277 20.99 0.00 -3.90
C LEU A 277 21.98 0.27 -2.75
N ILE A 278 23.13 0.84 -3.05
CA ILE A 278 24.17 1.21 -2.06
C ILE A 278 23.91 2.61 -1.46
N SER A 279 22.87 3.32 -1.90
CA SER A 279 22.57 4.65 -1.37
C SER A 279 22.33 4.63 0.15
N LYS A 280 22.75 5.72 0.82
CA LYS A 280 22.53 5.90 2.27
C LYS A 280 21.07 5.69 2.68
N ARG A 281 20.13 6.07 1.80
CA ARG A 281 18.69 5.91 2.02
C ARG A 281 18.26 4.45 2.02
N THR A 282 18.76 3.65 1.07
CA THR A 282 18.45 2.22 0.99
C THR A 282 19.06 1.49 2.17
N PHE A 283 20.32 1.78 2.49
CA PHE A 283 21.02 1.22 3.64
C PHE A 283 20.31 1.55 4.96
N ALA A 284 19.92 2.81 5.19
CA ALA A 284 19.18 3.22 6.39
C ALA A 284 17.86 2.43 6.56
N GLY A 285 17.14 2.16 5.46
CA GLY A 285 15.91 1.38 5.51
C GLY A 285 16.11 -0.10 5.82
N ILE A 286 17.14 -0.71 5.23
CA ILE A 286 17.51 -2.11 5.53
C ILE A 286 17.92 -2.25 6.99
N THR A 287 18.79 -1.36 7.46
CA THR A 287 19.29 -1.34 8.84
C THR A 287 18.18 -1.03 9.85
N SER A 288 17.22 -0.15 9.50
CA SER A 288 16.05 0.13 10.35
C SER A 288 15.20 -1.12 10.58
N ILE A 289 14.86 -1.87 9.52
CA ILE A 289 14.06 -3.10 9.63
C ILE A 289 14.84 -4.22 10.31
N GLY A 290 16.10 -4.42 9.94
CA GLY A 290 16.97 -5.42 10.56
C GLY A 290 17.20 -5.16 12.04
N GLY A 291 17.51 -3.91 12.39
CA GLY A 291 17.75 -3.43 13.74
C GLY A 291 16.49 -3.52 14.61
N TYR A 292 15.33 -3.15 14.06
CA TYR A 292 14.03 -3.35 14.70
C TYR A 292 13.84 -4.80 15.15
N VAL A 293 14.03 -5.77 14.26
CA VAL A 293 13.81 -7.19 14.58
C VAL A 293 14.84 -7.69 15.60
N LEU A 294 16.09 -7.26 15.47
CA LEU A 294 17.17 -7.62 16.38
C LEU A 294 16.87 -7.12 17.81
N LEU A 295 16.57 -5.83 17.96
CA LEU A 295 16.23 -5.21 19.25
C LEU A 295 15.03 -5.88 19.89
N TYR A 296 13.96 -6.11 19.11
CA TYR A 296 12.76 -6.77 19.61
C TYR A 296 13.07 -8.15 20.21
N LYS A 297 13.81 -9.00 19.48
CA LYS A 297 14.13 -10.35 19.94
C LYS A 297 15.05 -10.35 21.16
N ILE A 298 16.09 -9.51 21.18
CA ILE A 298 17.02 -9.43 22.32
C ILE A 298 16.27 -8.99 23.57
N VAL A 299 15.50 -7.91 23.50
CA VAL A 299 14.76 -7.38 24.65
C VAL A 299 13.72 -8.37 25.14
N ARG A 300 12.93 -9.00 24.25
CA ARG A 300 11.96 -10.03 24.64
C ARG A 300 12.64 -11.22 25.32
N CYS A 301 13.78 -11.70 24.80
CA CYS A 301 14.51 -12.80 25.41
C CYS A 301 15.10 -12.41 26.78
N ALA A 302 15.67 -11.22 26.91
CA ALA A 302 16.20 -10.73 28.17
C ALA A 302 15.11 -10.62 29.24
N LEU A 303 13.95 -10.05 28.90
CA LEU A 303 12.79 -9.96 29.80
C LEU A 303 12.23 -11.35 30.14
N ALA A 304 12.10 -12.25 29.15
CA ALA A 304 11.63 -13.61 29.40
C ALA A 304 12.59 -14.40 30.31
N SER A 305 13.90 -14.28 30.11
CA SER A 305 14.91 -14.87 30.98
C SER A 305 14.88 -14.29 32.40
N TRP A 306 14.63 -12.99 32.54
CA TRP A 306 14.58 -12.34 33.86
C TRP A 306 13.33 -12.73 34.66
N TYR A 307 12.15 -12.76 34.01
CA TYR A 307 10.89 -13.12 34.67
C TYR A 307 10.64 -14.63 34.78
N GLY A 308 11.36 -15.45 34.00
CA GLY A 308 11.21 -16.91 33.99
C GLY A 308 10.04 -17.45 33.15
N TYR A 309 9.24 -16.58 32.52
CA TYR A 309 8.15 -16.94 31.61
C TYR A 309 7.97 -15.86 30.52
N ASP A 310 7.30 -16.20 29.41
CA ASP A 310 7.02 -15.28 28.30
C ASP A 310 5.63 -14.62 28.46
N ARG A 311 5.61 -13.34 28.86
CA ARG A 311 4.38 -12.55 29.08
C ARG A 311 4.07 -11.65 27.88
N CYS A 312 2.80 -11.31 27.67
CA CYS A 312 2.40 -10.38 26.61
C CYS A 312 2.98 -8.97 26.86
N GLU A 313 3.14 -8.58 28.13
CA GLU A 313 3.73 -7.32 28.57
C GLU A 313 5.20 -7.23 28.14
N ASN A 314 5.95 -8.34 28.18
CA ASN A 314 7.34 -8.39 27.71
C ASN A 314 7.43 -8.02 26.22
N SER A 315 6.47 -8.48 25.42
CA SER A 315 6.35 -8.10 24.01
C SER A 315 5.97 -6.64 23.79
N ALA A 316 5.22 -6.03 24.71
CA ALA A 316 4.91 -4.60 24.66
C ALA A 316 6.17 -3.76 24.89
N VAL A 317 6.94 -4.07 25.94
CA VAL A 317 8.20 -3.39 26.27
C VAL A 317 9.23 -3.59 25.15
N ALA A 318 9.36 -4.82 24.64
CA ALA A 318 10.21 -5.11 23.49
C ALA A 318 9.78 -4.33 22.25
N GLY A 319 8.48 -4.18 22.00
CA GLY A 319 7.94 -3.37 20.91
C GLY A 319 8.23 -1.87 21.07
N LEU A 320 8.15 -1.34 22.29
CA LEU A 320 8.49 0.05 22.58
C LEU A 320 9.97 0.33 22.26
N ILE A 321 10.88 -0.49 22.78
CA ILE A 321 12.33 -0.33 22.60
C ILE A 321 12.72 -0.56 21.13
N SER A 322 12.20 -1.62 20.49
CA SER A 322 12.51 -1.87 19.07
C SER A 322 11.97 -0.78 18.15
N GLY A 323 10.91 -0.06 18.57
CA GLY A 323 10.36 1.08 17.86
C GLY A 323 11.34 2.23 17.65
N THR A 324 12.40 2.33 18.47
CA THR A 324 13.47 3.33 18.31
C THR A 324 14.17 3.23 16.96
N ALA A 325 14.24 2.03 16.36
CA ALA A 325 14.82 1.81 15.04
C ALA A 325 14.10 2.58 13.91
N TYR A 326 12.86 3.03 14.14
CA TYR A 326 12.10 3.88 13.22
C TYR A 326 12.76 5.27 13.04
N TRP A 327 13.52 5.75 14.02
CA TRP A 327 14.21 7.03 13.94
C TRP A 327 15.26 7.07 12.81
N LEU A 328 15.83 5.92 12.43
CA LEU A 328 16.79 5.81 11.33
C LEU A 328 16.17 6.16 9.96
N GLN A 329 14.88 5.85 9.77
CA GLN A 329 14.14 6.21 8.57
C GLN A 329 12.64 6.42 8.88
N PRO A 330 12.26 7.59 9.40
CA PRO A 330 10.87 7.88 9.71
C PRO A 330 10.02 7.81 8.45
N ASN A 331 9.11 6.85 8.39
CA ASN A 331 8.23 6.62 7.25
C ASN A 331 6.78 6.50 7.69
N THR A 332 6.01 7.55 7.42
CA THR A 332 4.58 7.65 7.73
C THR A 332 3.78 6.47 7.19
N THR A 333 4.15 5.87 6.06
CA THR A 333 3.47 4.68 5.53
C THR A 333 3.59 3.48 6.49
N ILE A 334 4.75 3.29 7.14
CA ILE A 334 4.97 2.22 8.11
C ILE A 334 4.19 2.51 9.40
N LEU A 335 4.13 3.78 9.81
CA LEU A 335 3.34 4.18 10.97
C LEU A 335 1.84 3.93 10.75
N ILE A 336 1.31 4.37 9.60
CA ILE A 336 -0.10 4.16 9.25
C ILE A 336 -0.42 2.67 9.14
N SER A 337 0.47 1.86 8.56
CA SER A 337 0.25 0.41 8.50
C SER A 337 0.23 -0.24 9.88
N ALA A 338 1.03 0.25 10.85
CA ALA A 338 0.99 -0.19 12.24
C ALA A 338 -0.38 0.14 12.88
N VAL A 339 -0.86 1.38 12.71
CA VAL A 339 -2.17 1.82 13.22
C VAL A 339 -3.30 1.00 12.61
N THR A 340 -3.30 0.78 11.30
CA THR A 340 -4.28 -0.07 10.61
C THR A 340 -4.25 -1.50 11.14
N ALA A 341 -3.06 -2.06 11.41
CA ALA A 341 -2.94 -3.40 12.00
C ALA A 341 -3.52 -3.46 13.42
N ILE A 342 -3.32 -2.42 14.24
CA ILE A 342 -3.91 -2.30 15.58
C ILE A 342 -5.43 -2.24 15.48
N ILE A 343 -5.99 -1.36 14.63
CA ILE A 343 -7.44 -1.21 14.44
C ILE A 343 -8.06 -2.55 14.05
N ARG A 344 -7.42 -3.27 13.11
CA ARG A 344 -7.90 -4.58 12.67
C ARG A 344 -7.83 -5.64 13.77
N LEU A 345 -6.76 -5.66 14.54
CA LEU A 345 -6.64 -6.55 15.70
C LEU A 345 -7.71 -6.25 16.74
N LEU A 346 -7.91 -4.98 17.08
CA LEU A 346 -8.95 -4.55 18.01
C LEU A 346 -10.35 -4.93 17.50
N TYR A 347 -10.60 -4.79 16.19
CA TYR A 347 -11.84 -5.24 15.55
C TYR A 347 -12.09 -6.74 15.77
N ASP A 348 -11.05 -7.58 15.63
CA ASP A 348 -11.15 -9.02 15.87
C ASP A 348 -11.42 -9.36 17.36
N TYR A 349 -11.20 -8.43 18.29
CA TYR A 349 -11.51 -8.59 19.71
C TYR A 349 -12.92 -8.09 20.11
N LEU A 350 -13.70 -7.48 19.21
CA LEU A 350 -15.05 -7.01 19.53
C LEU A 350 -16.03 -8.18 19.78
N PRO A 351 -17.05 -7.99 20.66
CA PRO A 351 -18.06 -9.02 20.94
C PRO A 351 -18.86 -9.44 19.70
N LYS A 352 -19.25 -10.72 19.63
CA LYS A 352 -20.06 -11.33 18.56
C LYS A 352 -21.33 -10.55 18.12
N PRO A 353 -22.11 -9.89 19.01
CA PRO A 353 -23.27 -9.10 18.55
C PRO A 353 -22.88 -7.89 17.68
N LEU A 354 -21.71 -7.27 17.90
CA LEU A 354 -21.17 -6.24 16.99
C LEU A 354 -20.47 -6.84 15.77
N SER A 355 -20.02 -8.10 15.84
CA SER A 355 -19.42 -8.79 14.68
C SER A 355 -20.46 -9.20 13.61
N ALA A 356 -21.76 -9.08 13.88
CA ALA A 356 -22.82 -9.24 12.89
C ALA A 356 -22.71 -8.18 11.76
N LEU A 357 -22.12 -7.01 12.04
CA LEU A 357 -21.71 -6.02 11.04
C LEU A 357 -20.68 -6.58 10.03
N GLY A 358 -20.00 -7.69 10.37
CA GLY A 358 -19.07 -8.40 9.51
C GLY A 358 -19.71 -9.34 8.48
N GLN A 359 -21.04 -9.52 8.49
CA GLN A 359 -21.75 -10.28 7.44
C GLN A 359 -21.97 -9.45 6.17
N TRP A 360 -22.00 -8.12 6.29
CA TRP A 360 -21.99 -7.25 5.12
C TRP A 360 -20.59 -7.22 4.50
N PRO A 361 -20.45 -7.06 3.17
CA PRO A 361 -19.17 -6.94 2.48
C PRO A 361 -18.52 -5.56 2.76
N MET A 362 -18.43 -5.18 4.04
CA MET A 362 -17.87 -3.92 4.51
C MET A 362 -16.41 -3.72 4.05
N PRO A 363 -15.52 -4.74 4.05
CA PRO A 363 -14.17 -4.57 3.53
C PRO A 363 -14.12 -4.21 2.04
N GLU A 364 -15.03 -4.77 1.24
CA GLU A 364 -15.15 -4.53 -0.19
C GLU A 364 -15.73 -3.17 -0.50
N ILE A 365 -16.78 -2.78 0.22
CA ILE A 365 -17.40 -1.46 0.12
C ILE A 365 -16.39 -0.39 0.54
N LEU A 366 -15.69 -0.61 1.66
CA LEU A 366 -14.64 0.29 2.12
C LEU A 366 -13.51 0.40 1.09
N PHE A 367 -13.12 -0.72 0.46
CA PHE A 367 -12.16 -0.70 -0.63
C PHE A 367 -12.66 0.11 -1.83
N ALA A 368 -13.92 -0.07 -2.23
CA ALA A 368 -14.52 0.70 -3.30
C ALA A 368 -14.47 2.20 -2.98
N LEU A 369 -14.86 2.62 -1.78
CA LEU A 369 -14.77 4.02 -1.36
C LEU A 369 -13.32 4.54 -1.36
N CYS A 370 -12.37 3.77 -0.84
CA CYS A 370 -10.94 4.11 -0.89
C CYS A 370 -10.44 4.26 -2.33
N ASN A 371 -10.87 3.38 -3.23
CA ASN A 371 -10.53 3.46 -4.65
C ASN A 371 -11.09 4.75 -5.27
N GLY A 372 -12.35 5.10 -4.98
CA GLY A 372 -12.96 6.37 -5.37
C GLY A 372 -12.18 7.60 -4.90
N ILE A 373 -11.79 7.64 -3.62
CA ILE A 373 -10.99 8.73 -3.04
C ILE A 373 -9.64 8.84 -3.75
N LEU A 374 -8.94 7.73 -3.97
CA LEU A 374 -7.61 7.74 -4.58
C LEU A 374 -7.64 8.11 -6.07
N PHE A 375 -8.67 7.68 -6.81
CA PHE A 375 -8.90 8.12 -8.19
C PHE A 375 -9.22 9.61 -8.24
N HIS A 376 -10.09 10.10 -7.36
CA HIS A 376 -10.39 11.51 -7.23
C HIS A 376 -9.13 12.33 -6.90
N ALA A 377 -8.34 11.89 -5.93
CA ALA A 377 -7.06 12.51 -5.58
C ALA A 377 -6.06 12.50 -6.74
N ARG A 378 -6.01 11.44 -7.56
CA ARG A 378 -5.14 11.38 -8.74
C ARG A 378 -5.45 12.49 -9.76
N CYS A 379 -6.72 12.83 -9.93
CA CYS A 379 -7.19 13.80 -10.92
C CYS A 379 -7.26 15.23 -10.35
N MET A 380 -7.79 15.39 -9.14
CA MET A 380 -8.07 16.70 -8.55
C MET A 380 -6.96 17.21 -7.63
N ASP A 381 -6.13 16.32 -7.07
CA ASP A 381 -5.14 16.67 -6.04
C ASP A 381 -3.85 15.85 -6.19
N MET A 382 -3.27 15.90 -7.39
CA MET A 382 -2.16 15.03 -7.78
C MET A 382 -0.91 15.24 -6.92
N ALA A 383 -0.69 16.45 -6.40
CA ALA A 383 0.48 16.77 -5.56
C ALA A 383 0.54 15.92 -4.29
N HIS A 384 -0.60 15.76 -3.63
CA HIS A 384 -0.72 15.03 -2.37
C HIS A 384 -1.11 13.56 -2.56
N CYS A 385 -1.60 13.19 -3.75
CA CYS A 385 -1.89 11.79 -4.10
C CYS A 385 -0.64 10.89 -3.92
N PRO A 386 -0.76 9.69 -3.32
CA PRO A 386 0.38 8.79 -3.13
C PRO A 386 1.09 8.43 -4.46
N MET A 387 2.42 8.53 -4.50
CA MET A 387 3.22 8.22 -5.69
C MET A 387 2.99 6.84 -6.27
N PHE A 388 2.74 5.85 -5.40
CA PHE A 388 2.42 4.50 -5.83
C PHE A 388 1.11 4.48 -6.63
N MET A 389 0.08 5.24 -6.23
CA MET A 389 -1.19 5.34 -6.96
C MET A 389 -0.96 5.86 -8.38
N ILE A 390 -0.23 6.97 -8.50
CA ILE A 390 0.05 7.63 -9.77
C ILE A 390 0.77 6.66 -10.72
N ARG A 391 1.87 6.06 -10.25
CA ARG A 391 2.67 5.12 -11.07
C ARG A 391 1.92 3.85 -11.39
N MET A 392 1.11 3.34 -10.46
CA MET A 392 0.26 2.18 -10.69
C MET A 392 -0.75 2.48 -11.79
N MET A 393 -1.48 3.59 -11.71
CA MET A 393 -2.44 3.98 -12.75
C MET A 393 -1.75 4.20 -14.08
N ASP A 394 -0.64 4.94 -14.12
CA ASP A 394 0.11 5.20 -15.35
C ASP A 394 0.60 3.88 -15.98
N THR A 395 1.15 2.96 -15.19
CA THR A 395 1.64 1.66 -15.70
C THR A 395 0.48 0.75 -16.12
N ALA A 396 -0.54 0.63 -15.28
CA ALA A 396 -1.67 -0.28 -15.49
C ALA A 396 -2.55 0.14 -16.67
N THR A 397 -2.56 1.43 -17.03
CA THR A 397 -3.32 1.98 -18.17
C THR A 397 -2.44 2.27 -19.39
N HIS A 398 -1.21 1.73 -19.44
CA HIS A 398 -0.26 1.99 -20.53
C HIS A 398 -0.06 3.49 -20.84
N ASN A 399 0.07 4.31 -19.79
CA ASN A 399 0.15 5.77 -19.78
C ASN A 399 -1.12 6.52 -20.25
N ARG A 400 -2.24 5.84 -20.53
CA ARG A 400 -3.48 6.52 -20.93
C ARG A 400 -4.00 7.46 -19.85
N SER A 401 -3.91 7.09 -18.58
CA SER A 401 -4.27 7.99 -17.46
C SER A 401 -3.40 9.26 -17.40
N LYS A 402 -2.14 9.18 -17.82
CA LYS A 402 -1.25 10.34 -17.95
C LYS A 402 -1.68 11.26 -19.09
N LEU A 403 -2.13 10.69 -20.22
CA LEU A 403 -2.66 11.45 -21.36
C LEU A 403 -3.94 12.19 -20.99
N ILE A 404 -4.91 11.53 -20.36
CA ILE A 404 -6.15 12.14 -19.86
C ILE A 404 -5.82 13.31 -18.90
N TYR A 405 -4.89 13.09 -17.98
CA TYR A 405 -4.47 14.14 -17.06
C TYR A 405 -3.75 15.30 -17.77
N ALA A 406 -2.98 15.03 -18.82
CA ALA A 406 -2.35 16.08 -19.63
C ALA A 406 -3.40 16.91 -20.39
N THR A 407 -4.47 16.28 -20.89
CA THR A 407 -5.62 16.99 -21.49
C THR A 407 -6.29 17.89 -20.46
N TYR A 408 -6.51 17.39 -19.23
CA TYR A 408 -7.03 18.19 -18.13
C TYR A 408 -6.18 19.44 -17.83
N LEU A 409 -4.86 19.28 -17.72
CA LEU A 409 -3.95 20.41 -17.49
C LEU A 409 -4.03 21.45 -18.61
N LYS A 410 -4.08 21.01 -19.88
CA LYS A 410 -4.25 21.93 -21.01
C LYS A 410 -5.55 22.74 -20.95
N LEU A 411 -6.62 22.16 -20.41
CA LEU A 411 -7.88 22.89 -20.22
C LEU A 411 -7.76 23.93 -19.11
N ILE A 412 -7.11 23.59 -18.01
CA ILE A 412 -6.81 24.54 -16.93
C ILE A 412 -5.97 25.70 -17.46
N ASP A 413 -4.87 25.42 -18.15
CA ASP A 413 -3.95 26.44 -18.66
C ASP A 413 -4.67 27.44 -19.58
N LYS A 414 -5.64 26.96 -20.38
CA LYS A 414 -6.48 27.82 -21.25
C LYS A 414 -7.38 28.76 -20.45
N VAL A 415 -8.00 28.29 -19.37
CA VAL A 415 -8.82 29.15 -18.51
C VAL A 415 -7.96 30.22 -17.86
N GLN A 416 -6.79 29.84 -17.37
CA GLN A 416 -5.87 30.75 -16.70
C GLN A 416 -5.23 31.77 -17.63
N ALA A 417 -5.01 31.43 -18.90
CA ALA A 417 -4.55 32.39 -19.90
C ALA A 417 -5.61 33.44 -20.27
N ASN A 418 -6.89 33.15 -20.03
CA ASN A 418 -8.01 34.05 -20.32
C ASN A 418 -8.46 34.88 -19.10
N THR A 419 -7.82 34.70 -17.94
CA THR A 419 -8.10 35.43 -16.68
C THR A 419 -6.95 36.36 -16.38
#